data_AF-A0A8T5Q9K3-F1
#
_entry.id   AF-A0A8T5Q9K3-F1
#
_cell.length_a   1.000
_cell.length_b   1.000
_cell.length_c   1.000
_cell.angle_alpha   90.00
_cell.angle_beta   90.00
_cell.angle_gamma   90.00
#
_symmetry.space_group_name_H-M   'P 1'
#
loop_
_entity.id
_entity.type
_entity.pdbx_description
1 polymer ?
#
loop_
_entity_poly.entity_id
_entity_poly.type
_entity_poly.pdbx_seq_one_letter_code
_entity_poly.pdbx_strand_id
1 'polypeptide(L)'
;MALTTKQKHELKKFITELSKHRGRHTELVSVYIPSGYDMNKILTHLSQEQGTATNIKSTSTRKNVIDALERMIQHLRIFKKTPEHGLAAFSGNVAEREGQSDVQVWSIEPPIPLKIRIYRC
;
A
#
# COMPACT_ATOMS: atom_id res chain seq x y z
N MET A 1 -8.23 -17.58 18.12
CA MET A 1 -9.21 -17.26 17.04
C MET A 1 -8.81 -18.05 15.81
N ALA A 2 -9.65 -19.01 15.40
CA ALA A 2 -9.41 -19.76 14.17
C ALA A 2 -9.93 -18.94 12.98
N LEU A 3 -9.09 -18.72 11.96
CA LEU A 3 -9.54 -18.11 10.71
C LEU A 3 -10.66 -18.96 10.10
N THR A 4 -11.72 -18.32 9.63
CA THR A 4 -12.70 -19.03 8.80
C THR A 4 -12.06 -19.47 7.48
N THR A 5 -12.50 -20.61 6.95
CA THR A 5 -12.01 -21.14 5.66
C THR A 5 -12.15 -20.11 4.53
N LYS A 6 -13.23 -19.30 4.56
CA LYS A 6 -13.47 -18.22 3.60
C LYS A 6 -12.39 -17.12 3.69
N GLN A 7 -12.13 -16.60 4.88
CA GLN A 7 -11.09 -15.57 5.09
C GLN A 7 -9.71 -16.05 4.68
N LYS A 8 -9.37 -17.32 4.98
CA LYS A 8 -8.09 -17.92 4.56
C LYS A 8 -7.99 -17.99 3.04
N HIS A 9 -9.08 -18.30 2.36
CA HIS A 9 -9.11 -18.39 0.90
C HIS A 9 -9.02 -17.01 0.23
N GLU A 10 -9.73 -16.00 0.75
CA GLU A 10 -9.63 -14.61 0.27
C GLU A 10 -8.22 -14.05 0.46
N LEU A 11 -7.63 -14.23 1.64
CA LEU A 11 -6.25 -13.82 1.91
C LEU A 11 -5.26 -14.53 0.98
N LYS A 12 -5.43 -15.84 0.74
CA LYS A 12 -4.57 -16.58 -0.18
C LYS A 12 -4.71 -16.09 -1.62
N LYS A 13 -5.93 -15.79 -2.08
CA LYS A 13 -6.16 -15.19 -3.40
C LYS A 13 -5.48 -13.83 -3.51
N PHE A 14 -5.64 -12.98 -2.51
CA PHE A 14 -5.03 -11.65 -2.46
C PHE A 14 -3.50 -11.71 -2.49
N ILE A 15 -2.89 -12.60 -1.69
CA ILE A 15 -1.43 -12.82 -1.72
C ILE A 15 -0.99 -13.34 -3.10
N THR A 16 -1.75 -14.26 -3.68
CA THR A 16 -1.45 -14.80 -5.02
C THR A 16 -1.51 -13.72 -6.08
N GLU A 17 -2.51 -12.84 -6.02
CA GLU A 17 -2.64 -11.68 -6.90
C GLU A 17 -1.45 -10.73 -6.75
N LEU A 18 -1.16 -10.27 -5.54
CA LEU A 18 -0.01 -9.40 -5.27
C LEU A 18 1.32 -10.02 -5.70
N SER A 19 1.49 -11.34 -5.54
CA SER A 19 2.73 -12.03 -5.92
C SER A 19 3.01 -12.04 -7.44
N LYS A 20 1.99 -11.82 -8.27
CA LYS A 20 2.14 -11.72 -9.72
C LYS A 20 2.75 -10.38 -10.13
N HIS A 21 2.52 -9.36 -9.33
CA HIS A 21 3.03 -8.02 -9.59
C HIS A 21 4.46 -7.90 -9.09
N ARG A 22 5.40 -7.61 -10.00
CA ARG A 22 6.78 -7.28 -9.67
C ARG A 22 7.09 -5.89 -10.20
N GLY A 23 7.42 -4.97 -9.29
CA GLY A 23 7.94 -3.66 -9.67
C GLY A 23 9.35 -3.78 -10.23
N ARG A 24 9.66 -3.01 -11.27
CA ARG A 24 11.06 -2.81 -11.71
C ARG A 24 11.62 -1.72 -10.78
N HIS A 25 12.34 -2.11 -9.72
CA HIS A 25 12.94 -1.23 -8.69
C HIS A 25 12.02 -0.88 -7.49
N THR A 26 12.37 0.16 -6.71
CA THR A 26 11.65 0.70 -5.54
C THR A 26 10.39 1.44 -5.98
N GLU A 27 9.42 0.68 -6.47
CA GLU A 27 8.17 1.23 -7.01
C GLU A 27 6.94 0.64 -6.32
N LEU A 28 7.17 -0.16 -5.27
CA LEU A 28 6.13 -0.81 -4.50
C LEU A 28 6.14 -0.30 -3.06
N VAL A 29 5.08 0.42 -2.70
CA VAL A 29 4.84 0.89 -1.34
C VAL A 29 3.91 -0.09 -0.64
N SER A 30 4.28 -0.48 0.58
CA SER A 30 3.49 -1.32 1.47
C SER A 30 3.27 -0.59 2.80
N VAL A 31 2.01 -0.49 3.21
CA VAL A 31 1.59 0.17 4.46
C VAL A 31 0.72 -0.79 5.25
N TYR A 32 1.15 -1.08 6.48
CA TYR A 32 0.37 -1.83 7.45
C TYR A 32 -0.05 -0.89 8.57
N ILE A 33 -1.36 -0.78 8.77
CA ILE A 33 -1.99 0.11 9.72
C ILE A 33 -2.60 -0.75 10.83
N PRO A 34 -2.15 -0.61 12.09
CA PRO A 34 -2.69 -1.39 13.19
C PRO A 34 -4.12 -0.99 13.52
N SER A 35 -4.88 -1.92 14.10
CA SER A 35 -6.25 -1.65 14.54
C SER A 35 -6.31 -0.47 15.50
N GLY A 36 -7.29 0.41 15.31
CA GLY A 36 -7.49 1.60 16.15
C GLY A 36 -6.46 2.72 15.96
N TYR A 37 -5.50 2.58 15.04
CA TYR A 37 -4.56 3.66 14.73
C TYR A 37 -5.25 4.81 13.99
N ASP A 38 -4.73 6.02 14.15
CA ASP A 38 -5.27 7.21 13.49
C ASP A 38 -4.84 7.26 12.01
N MET A 39 -5.82 7.22 11.11
CA MET A 39 -5.61 7.33 9.66
C MET A 39 -4.94 8.66 9.28
N ASN A 40 -5.25 9.76 9.98
CA ASN A 40 -4.65 11.05 9.68
C ASN A 40 -3.14 11.03 9.90
N LYS A 41 -2.65 10.36 10.95
CA LYS A 41 -1.21 10.20 11.19
C LYS A 41 -0.52 9.41 10.07
N ILE A 42 -1.20 8.41 9.50
CA ILE A 42 -0.67 7.67 8.33
C ILE A 42 -0.64 8.56 7.10
N LEU A 43 -1.73 9.31 6.82
CA LEU A 43 -1.80 10.22 5.68
C LEU A 43 -0.72 11.31 5.76
N THR A 44 -0.50 11.91 6.93
CA THR A 44 0.57 12.89 7.15
C THR A 44 1.95 12.28 6.90
N HIS A 45 2.20 11.07 7.42
CA HIS A 45 3.46 10.37 7.19
C HIS A 45 3.70 10.09 5.70
N LEU A 46 2.71 9.58 4.98
CA LEU A 46 2.84 9.30 3.55
C LEU A 46 3.05 10.59 2.74
N SER A 47 2.45 11.71 3.16
CA SER A 47 2.69 13.01 2.53
C SER A 47 4.12 13.52 2.75
N GLN A 48 4.72 13.25 3.92
CA GLN A 48 6.13 13.56 4.20
C GLN A 48 7.07 12.68 3.35
N GLU A 49 6.76 11.39 3.22
CA GLU A 49 7.49 10.47 2.34
C GLU A 49 7.40 10.90 0.87
N GLN A 50 6.22 11.37 0.43
CA GLN A 50 6.03 11.90 -0.92
C GLN A 50 6.90 13.14 -1.16
N GLY A 51 7.00 14.04 -0.18
CA GLY A 51 7.90 15.19 -0.24
C GLY A 51 9.38 14.76 -0.30
N THR A 52 9.76 13.74 0.47
CA THR A 52 11.14 13.22 0.48
C THR A 52 11.51 12.54 -0.84
N ALA A 53 10.55 11.84 -1.46
CA ALA A 53 10.70 11.17 -2.75
C ALA A 53 11.07 12.14 -3.89
N THR A 54 10.79 13.45 -3.76
CA THR A 54 11.20 14.46 -4.74
C THR A 54 12.72 14.55 -4.93
N ASN A 55 13.51 14.11 -3.94
CA ASN A 55 14.97 14.10 -4.00
C ASN A 55 15.55 12.88 -4.73
N ILE A 56 14.72 11.92 -5.18
CA ILE A 56 15.19 10.77 -5.97
C ILE A 56 15.83 11.27 -7.27
N LYS A 57 17.08 10.86 -7.52
CA LYS A 57 17.87 11.30 -8.68
C LYS A 57 17.29 10.82 -10.01
N SER A 58 16.87 9.55 -10.07
CA SER A 58 16.26 8.95 -11.26
C SER A 58 14.88 9.56 -11.51
N THR A 59 14.69 10.22 -12.64
CA THR A 59 13.42 10.88 -12.99
C THR A 59 12.26 9.89 -13.10
N SER A 60 12.49 8.70 -13.67
CA SER A 60 11.46 7.66 -13.79
C SER A 60 11.06 7.12 -12.42
N THR A 61 12.03 6.75 -11.60
CA THR A 61 11.79 6.22 -10.25
C THR A 61 11.12 7.27 -9.35
N ARG A 62 11.57 8.53 -9.42
CA ARG A 62 10.97 9.65 -8.69
C ARG A 62 9.48 9.77 -9.01
N LYS A 63 9.13 9.79 -10.29
CA LYS A 63 7.75 9.89 -10.75
C LYS A 63 6.92 8.70 -10.25
N ASN A 64 7.42 7.47 -10.44
CA ASN A 64 6.69 6.26 -10.04
C ASN A 64 6.45 6.18 -8.53
N VAL A 65 7.42 6.57 -7.70
CA VAL A 65 7.24 6.62 -6.23
C VAL A 65 6.24 7.70 -5.82
N ILE A 66 6.33 8.90 -6.39
CA ILE A 66 5.41 9.99 -6.09
C ILE A 66 3.98 9.61 -6.48
N ASP A 67 3.79 9.05 -7.67
CA ASP A 67 2.48 8.64 -8.17
C ASP A 67 1.89 7.49 -7.31
N ALA A 68 2.72 6.53 -6.89
CA ALA A 68 2.31 5.45 -5.98
C ALA A 68 1.85 5.98 -4.62
N LEU A 69 2.63 6.88 -4.00
CA LEU A 69 2.27 7.51 -2.74
C LEU A 69 1.02 8.37 -2.85
N GLU A 70 0.86 9.12 -3.95
CA GLU A 70 -0.33 9.92 -4.20
C GLU A 70 -1.59 9.05 -4.29
N ARG A 71 -1.54 7.98 -5.08
CA ARG A 71 -2.65 7.04 -5.22
C ARG A 71 -2.97 6.33 -3.90
N MET A 72 -1.96 5.96 -3.13
CA MET A 72 -2.14 5.41 -1.78
C MET A 72 -2.86 6.39 -0.86
N ILE A 73 -2.42 7.65 -0.82
CA ILE A 73 -3.05 8.70 0.00
C ILE A 73 -4.51 8.89 -0.39
N GLN A 74 -4.81 8.96 -1.69
CA GLN A 74 -6.19 9.09 -2.19
C GLN A 74 -7.05 7.90 -1.76
N HIS A 75 -6.53 6.68 -1.88
CA HIS A 75 -7.24 5.47 -1.46
C HIS A 75 -7.50 5.43 0.05
N LEU A 76 -6.49 5.76 0.86
CA LEU A 76 -6.62 5.77 2.31
C LEU A 76 -7.58 6.86 2.82
N ARG A 77 -7.75 7.97 2.10
CA ARG A 77 -8.74 9.02 2.43
C ARG A 77 -10.19 8.55 2.35
N ILE A 78 -10.48 7.48 1.60
CA ILE A 78 -11.83 6.89 1.52
C ILE A 78 -12.20 6.28 2.88
N PHE A 79 -11.21 5.81 3.64
CA PHE A 79 -11.40 5.24 4.97
C PHE A 79 -11.47 6.35 6.03
N LYS A 80 -12.68 6.67 6.49
CA LYS A 80 -12.89 7.64 7.58
C LYS A 80 -12.28 7.20 8.91
N LYS A 81 -12.16 5.89 9.13
CA LYS A 81 -11.59 5.28 10.33
C LYS A 81 -10.89 3.98 9.94
N THR A 82 -9.87 3.60 10.70
CA THR A 82 -9.21 2.30 10.56
C THR A 82 -10.20 1.17 10.85
N PRO A 83 -10.27 0.12 10.01
CA PRO A 83 -11.11 -1.05 10.25
C PRO A 83 -10.79 -1.78 11.56
N GLU A 84 -11.68 -2.66 12.01
CA GLU A 84 -11.56 -3.35 13.31
C GLU A 84 -10.28 -4.19 13.41
N HIS A 85 -9.82 -4.78 12.31
CA HIS A 85 -8.58 -5.54 12.29
C HIS A 85 -7.37 -4.77 11.77
N GLY A 86 -7.50 -3.47 11.54
CA GLY A 86 -6.48 -2.68 10.85
C GLY A 86 -6.62 -2.76 9.33
N LEU A 87 -5.58 -2.30 8.63
CA LEU A 87 -5.60 -2.23 7.17
C LEU A 87 -4.21 -2.54 6.62
N ALA A 88 -4.13 -3.40 5.62
CA ALA A 88 -2.94 -3.56 4.81
C ALA A 88 -3.21 -2.97 3.43
N ALA A 89 -2.40 -2.01 3.02
CA ALA A 89 -2.52 -1.33 1.73
C ALA A 89 -1.20 -1.39 0.96
N PHE A 90 -1.30 -1.60 -0.34
CA PHE A 90 -0.18 -1.77 -1.26
C PHE A 90 -0.42 -0.90 -2.48
N SER A 91 0.61 -0.20 -2.95
CA SER A 91 0.52 0.60 -4.16
C SER A 91 1.80 0.50 -4.97
N GLY A 92 1.69 0.56 -6.28
CA GLY A 92 2.88 0.65 -7.11
C GLY A 92 2.60 0.59 -8.60
N ASN A 93 3.64 0.87 -9.37
CA ASN A 93 3.56 0.77 -10.83
C ASN A 93 3.69 -0.69 -11.26
N VAL A 94 2.67 -1.20 -11.96
CA VAL A 94 2.62 -2.57 -12.50
C VAL A 94 2.67 -2.62 -14.03
N ALA A 95 3.03 -1.50 -14.66
CA ALA A 95 3.22 -1.46 -16.10
C ALA A 95 4.31 -2.44 -16.55
N GLU A 96 4.00 -3.29 -17.52
CA GLU A 96 4.95 -4.25 -18.09
C GLU A 96 6.01 -3.57 -18.97
N ARG A 97 5.69 -2.40 -19.53
CA ARG A 97 6.54 -1.67 -20.47
C ARG A 97 7.21 -0.46 -19.82
N GLU A 98 8.51 -0.33 -20.07
CA GLU A 98 9.27 0.85 -19.67
C GLU A 98 8.73 2.12 -20.34
N GLY A 99 8.54 3.17 -19.55
CA GLY A 99 7.97 4.44 -20.00
C GLY A 99 6.45 4.54 -19.88
N GLN A 100 5.75 3.45 -19.54
CA GLN A 100 4.34 3.50 -19.13
C GLN A 100 4.21 3.51 -17.61
N SER A 101 3.20 4.22 -17.12
CA SER A 101 2.84 4.26 -15.71
C SER A 101 1.43 3.69 -15.57
N ASP A 102 1.32 2.55 -14.91
CA ASP A 102 0.06 1.93 -14.48
C ASP A 102 0.13 1.71 -12.98
N VAL A 103 -0.20 2.75 -12.22
CA VAL A 103 -0.14 2.73 -10.76
C VAL A 103 -1.45 2.18 -10.24
N GLN A 104 -1.36 1.03 -9.57
CA GLN A 104 -2.50 0.36 -8.94
C GLN A 104 -2.36 0.38 -7.43
N VAL A 105 -3.51 0.27 -6.75
CA VAL A 105 -3.62 0.25 -5.30
C VAL A 105 -4.51 -0.90 -4.89
N TRP A 106 -4.06 -1.66 -3.90
CA TRP A 106 -4.79 -2.76 -3.29
C TRP A 106 -4.88 -2.53 -1.81
N SER A 107 -6.00 -2.89 -1.21
CA SER A 107 -6.15 -2.91 0.24
C SER A 107 -6.97 -4.09 0.70
N ILE A 108 -6.61 -4.62 1.86
CA ILE A 108 -7.34 -5.69 2.52
C ILE A 108 -7.42 -5.42 4.02
N GLU A 109 -8.60 -5.67 4.60
CA GLU A 109 -8.72 -5.83 6.03
C GLU A 109 -8.26 -7.25 6.40
N PRO A 110 -7.17 -7.39 7.18
CA PRO A 110 -6.67 -8.69 7.53
C PRO A 110 -7.65 -9.43 8.47
N PRO A 111 -7.71 -10.76 8.43
CA PRO A 111 -8.62 -11.53 9.28
C PRO A 111 -8.20 -11.56 10.76
N ILE A 112 -7.00 -11.08 11.07
CA ILE A 112 -6.45 -10.95 12.43
C ILE A 112 -6.06 -9.48 12.62
N PRO A 113 -6.35 -8.88 13.79
CA PRO A 113 -5.96 -7.51 14.08
C PRO A 113 -4.44 -7.31 13.98
N LEU A 114 -4.04 -6.36 13.14
CA LEU A 114 -2.67 -5.89 13.06
C LEU A 114 -2.30 -5.11 14.31
N LYS A 115 -1.18 -5.49 14.93
CA LYS A 115 -0.61 -4.81 16.10
C LYS A 115 0.54 -3.88 15.75
N ILE A 116 1.15 -4.08 14.59
CA ILE A 116 2.36 -3.39 14.17
C ILE A 116 2.05 -2.44 13.01
N ARG A 117 2.70 -1.29 13.05
CA ARG A 117 2.74 -0.35 11.94
C ARG A 117 4.01 -0.63 11.12
N ILE A 118 3.85 -0.81 9.81
CA ILE A 118 4.98 -0.98 8.89
C ILE A 118 4.77 -0.06 7.70
N TYR A 119 5.83 0.65 7.31
CA TYR A 119 5.94 1.33 6.03
C TYR A 119 7.18 0.78 5.32
N ARG A 120 7.04 0.40 4.06
CA ARG A 120 8.15 -0.01 3.18
C ARG A 120 7.92 0.56 1.78
N CYS A 121 8.97 1.04 1.16
CA CYS A 121 9.03 1.54 -0.22
C CYS A 121 10.30 1.02 -0.87
#